data_AF-A0A2S6UE31-F1
#
_entry.id   AF-A0A2S6UE31-F1
#
_cell.length_a   1.000
_cell.length_b   1.000
_cell.length_c   1.000
_cell.angle_alpha   90.00
_cell.angle_beta   90.00
_cell.angle_gamma   90.00
#
_symmetry.space_group_name_H-M   'P 1'
#
loop_
_entity.id
_entity.type
_entity.pdbx_description
1 polymer ?
#
loop_
_entity_poly.entity_id
_entity_poly.type
_entity_poly.pdbx_seq_one_letter_code
_entity_poly.pdbx_strand_id
1 'polypeptide(L)'
;MEEMEASINELMAAITGRFENFERGTKHMWDEISAERFHKVEQLISSYHTTIGGVLCSLSVKMEAWARLFPTPSSGGPGKRAEFIMSEMKQGMENIQEIEDSAPMLSGLS
;
A
#
# COMPACT_ATOMS: atom_id res chain seq x y z
N MET A 1 9.15 -15.61 -7.85
CA MET A 1 9.23 -14.41 -8.71
C MET A 1 7.85 -14.12 -9.27
N GLU A 2 7.15 -15.13 -9.81
CA GLU A 2 5.72 -15.06 -10.17
C GLU A 2 4.81 -14.64 -9.01
N GLU A 3 4.97 -15.19 -7.80
CA GLU A 3 4.15 -14.77 -6.64
C GLU A 3 4.32 -13.29 -6.28
N MET A 4 5.54 -12.76 -6.40
CA MET A 4 5.82 -11.37 -6.08
C MET A 4 5.29 -10.43 -7.16
N GLU A 5 5.36 -10.84 -8.42
CA GLU A 5 4.73 -10.13 -9.53
C GLU A 5 3.20 -10.11 -9.40
N ALA A 6 2.61 -11.25 -9.01
CA ALA A 6 1.17 -11.33 -8.72
C ALA A 6 0.77 -10.39 -7.59
N SER A 7 1.50 -10.37 -6.47
CA SER A 7 1.23 -9.44 -5.36
C SER A 7 1.36 -7.98 -5.77
N ILE A 8 2.36 -7.62 -6.59
CA ILE A 8 2.50 -6.25 -7.10
C ILE A 8 1.31 -5.88 -8.00
N ASN A 9 0.86 -6.80 -8.86
CA ASN A 9 -0.28 -6.56 -9.74
C ASN A 9 -1.59 -6.42 -8.95
N GLU A 10 -1.80 -7.22 -7.90
CA GLU A 10 -2.95 -7.10 -7.00
C GLU A 10 -2.95 -5.77 -6.25
N LEU A 11 -1.79 -5.34 -5.72
CA LEU A 11 -1.65 -4.04 -5.06
C LEU A 11 -1.94 -2.89 -6.03
N MET A 12 -1.44 -2.96 -7.27
CA MET A 12 -1.72 -1.95 -8.30
C MET A 12 -3.20 -1.90 -8.68
N ALA A 13 -3.87 -3.05 -8.78
CA ALA A 13 -5.29 -3.12 -9.03
C ALA A 13 -6.11 -2.54 -7.86
N ALA A 14 -5.73 -2.83 -6.61
CA ALA A 14 -6.38 -2.29 -5.42
C ALA A 14 -6.23 -0.76 -5.33
N ILE A 15 -5.04 -0.23 -5.60
CA ILE A 15 -4.78 1.23 -5.66
C ILE A 15 -5.65 1.89 -6.73
N THR A 16 -5.70 1.31 -7.94
CA THR A 16 -6.52 1.82 -9.04
C THR A 16 -8.01 1.84 -8.66
N GLY A 17 -8.51 0.76 -8.07
CA GLY A 17 -9.89 0.68 -7.59
C GLY A 17 -10.22 1.72 -6.51
N ARG A 18 -9.28 2.05 -5.62
CA ARG A 18 -9.46 3.13 -4.64
C ARG A 18 -9.58 4.51 -5.29
N PHE A 19 -8.76 4.81 -6.31
CA PHE A 19 -8.87 6.07 -7.06
C PHE A 19 -10.21 6.19 -7.79
N GLU A 20 -10.64 5.14 -8.50
CA GLU A 20 -11.92 5.13 -9.21
C GLU A 20 -13.12 5.27 -8.27
N ASN A 21 -13.08 4.60 -7.11
CA ASN A 21 -14.12 4.73 -6.10
C ASN A 21 -14.15 6.12 -5.48
N PHE A 22 -12.99 6.74 -5.24
CA PHE A 22 -12.89 8.10 -4.75
C PHE A 22 -13.48 9.10 -5.74
N GLU A 23 -13.11 8.99 -7.03
CA GLU A 23 -13.64 9.85 -8.08
C GLU A 23 -15.17 9.72 -8.20
N ARG A 24 -15.68 8.49 -8.19
CA ARG A 24 -17.11 8.20 -8.28
C ARG A 24 -17.88 8.73 -7.06
N GLY A 25 -17.36 8.51 -5.86
CA GLY A 25 -17.98 8.93 -4.60
C GLY A 25 -17.99 10.45 -4.41
N THR A 26 -17.00 11.15 -4.94
CA THR A 26 -16.88 12.61 -4.81
C THR A 26 -17.61 13.40 -5.90
N LYS A 27 -17.92 12.79 -7.05
CA LYS A 27 -18.56 13.44 -8.20
C LYS A 27 -19.90 14.13 -7.89
N HIS A 28 -20.73 13.55 -7.04
CA HIS A 28 -22.04 14.09 -6.64
C HIS A 28 -22.09 14.57 -5.18
N MET A 29 -20.99 14.39 -4.44
CA MET A 29 -20.90 14.81 -3.05
C MET A 29 -21.03 16.33 -2.90
N TRP A 30 -20.46 17.09 -3.84
CA TRP A 30 -20.49 18.56 -3.81
C TRP A 30 -21.87 19.14 -4.12
N ASP A 31 -22.78 18.35 -4.72
CA ASP A 31 -24.13 18.79 -5.09
C ASP A 31 -25.04 18.93 -3.87
N GLU A 32 -24.77 18.20 -2.78
CA GLU A 32 -25.54 18.19 -1.53
C GLU A 32 -24.61 18.04 -0.30
N ILE A 33 -23.75 19.05 -0.06
CA ILE A 33 -22.76 19.00 1.02
C ILE A 33 -23.40 19.30 2.39
N SER A 34 -23.25 18.37 3.33
CA SER A 34 -23.54 18.56 4.75
C SER A 34 -22.25 18.48 5.58
N ALA A 35 -22.26 19.03 6.79
CA ALA A 35 -21.11 18.94 7.69
C ALA A 35 -20.70 17.48 7.97
N GLU A 36 -21.67 16.57 8.07
CA GLU A 36 -21.43 15.14 8.25
C GLU A 36 -20.74 14.52 7.02
N ARG A 37 -21.22 14.82 5.80
CA ARG A 37 -20.60 14.35 4.56
C ARG A 37 -19.19 14.87 4.39
N PHE A 38 -18.95 16.13 4.73
CA PHE A 38 -17.60 16.71 4.72
C PHE A 38 -16.66 15.96 5.66
N HIS A 39 -17.08 15.68 6.90
CA HIS A 39 -16.23 14.99 7.87
C HIS A 39 -15.94 13.54 7.46
N LYS A 40 -16.91 12.84 6.85
CA LYS A 40 -16.68 11.49 6.29
C LYS A 40 -15.58 11.49 5.21
N VAL A 41 -15.53 12.53 4.38
CA VAL A 41 -14.55 12.67 3.29
C VAL A 41 -13.19 13.09 3.82
N GLU A 42 -13.16 13.99 4.80
CA GLU A 42 -11.94 14.34 5.54
C GLU A 42 -11.30 13.10 6.18
N GLN A 43 -12.11 12.26 6.84
CA GLN A 43 -11.65 11.01 7.44
C GLN A 43 -11.10 10.05 6.39
N LEU A 44 -11.79 9.91 5.26
CA LEU A 44 -11.34 9.06 4.15
C LEU A 44 -9.99 9.54 3.59
N ILE A 45 -9.85 10.83 3.30
CA ILE A 45 -8.61 11.42 2.77
C ILE A 45 -7.46 11.22 3.76
N SER A 46 -7.69 11.52 5.04
CA SER A 46 -6.69 11.37 6.10
C SER A 46 -6.24 9.92 6.28
N SER A 47 -7.19 8.99 6.19
CA SER A 47 -6.90 7.56 6.26
C SER A 47 -6.11 7.09 5.03
N TYR A 48 -6.48 7.53 3.83
CA TYR A 48 -5.73 7.20 2.61
C TYR A 48 -4.30 7.71 2.65
N HIS A 49 -4.07 8.94 3.11
CA HIS A 49 -2.71 9.45 3.31
C HIS A 49 -1.90 8.59 4.28
N THR A 50 -2.52 8.12 5.36
CA THR A 50 -1.86 7.28 6.36
C THR A 50 -1.51 5.91 5.78
N THR A 51 -2.47 5.25 5.13
CA THR A 51 -2.27 3.93 4.51
C THR A 51 -1.24 4.02 3.38
N ILE A 52 -1.44 4.90 2.40
CA ILE A 52 -0.54 5.05 1.24
C ILE A 52 0.87 5.43 1.72
N GLY A 53 0.97 6.37 2.65
CA GLY A 53 2.25 6.76 3.25
C GLY A 53 2.94 5.61 3.98
N GLY A 54 2.20 4.83 4.76
CA GLY A 54 2.71 3.66 5.48
C GLY A 54 3.23 2.56 4.55
N VAL A 55 2.49 2.25 3.49
CA VAL A 55 2.89 1.29 2.44
C VAL A 55 4.17 1.76 1.75
N LEU A 56 4.19 3.00 1.24
CA LEU A 56 5.34 3.54 0.49
C LEU A 56 6.60 3.65 1.36
N CYS A 57 6.45 4.08 2.61
CA CYS A 57 7.55 4.18 3.56
C CYS A 57 8.16 2.80 3.84
N SER A 58 7.31 1.82 4.17
CA SER A 58 7.75 0.46 4.49
C SER A 58 8.45 -0.21 3.31
N LEU A 59 7.90 -0.06 2.10
CA LEU A 59 8.52 -0.56 0.88
C LEU A 59 9.89 0.07 0.65
N SER A 60 9.99 1.41 0.79
CA SER A 60 11.24 2.14 0.60
C SER A 60 12.32 1.66 1.57
N VAL A 61 11.99 1.50 2.85
CA VAL A 61 12.92 0.99 3.87
C VAL A 61 13.43 -0.41 3.53
N LYS A 62 12.55 -1.30 3.08
CA LYS A 62 12.91 -2.69 2.74
C LYS A 62 13.77 -2.74 1.46
N MET A 63 13.44 -1.95 0.45
CA MET A 63 14.23 -1.84 -0.78
C MET A 63 15.61 -1.21 -0.52
N GLU A 64 15.69 -0.20 0.35
CA GLU A 64 16.97 0.41 0.73
C GLU A 64 17.85 -0.56 1.52
N ALA A 65 17.25 -1.33 2.44
CA ALA A 65 17.97 -2.39 3.15
C ALA A 65 18.54 -3.44 2.19
N TRP A 66 17.76 -3.86 1.19
CA TRP A 66 18.23 -4.75 0.12
C TRP A 66 19.39 -4.13 -0.65
N ALA A 67 19.24 -2.89 -1.14
CA ALA A 67 20.27 -2.21 -1.91
C ALA A 67 21.58 -2.03 -1.12
N ARG A 68 21.48 -1.80 0.20
CA ARG A 68 22.64 -1.69 1.09
C ARG A 68 23.36 -3.02 1.30
N LEU A 69 22.60 -4.11 1.44
CA LEU A 69 23.16 -5.47 1.65
C LEU A 69 23.70 -6.10 0.37
N PHE A 70 23.09 -5.79 -0.78
CA PHE A 70 23.42 -6.35 -2.08
C PHE A 70 23.65 -5.25 -3.13
N PRO A 71 24.65 -4.36 -2.95
CA PRO A 71 24.87 -3.19 -3.81
C PRO A 71 25.29 -3.52 -5.24
N THR A 72 25.75 -4.75 -5.47
CA THR A 72 26.14 -5.24 -6.80
C THR A 72 25.53 -6.61 -7.08
N PRO A 73 25.42 -7.03 -8.35
CA PRO A 73 24.94 -8.37 -8.70
C PRO A 73 25.76 -9.52 -8.11
N SER A 74 27.04 -9.29 -7.81
CA SER A 74 27.94 -10.26 -7.16
C SER A 74 27.92 -10.20 -5.63
N SER A 75 27.29 -9.18 -5.03
CA SER A 75 27.20 -9.04 -3.58
C SER A 75 26.18 -10.03 -3.02
N GLY A 76 26.61 -10.88 -2.08
CA GLY A 76 25.78 -11.91 -1.46
C GLY A 76 25.47 -13.08 -2.39
N GLY A 77 25.92 -14.27 -2.02
CA GLY A 77 25.57 -15.49 -2.76
C GLY A 77 24.07 -15.78 -2.74
N PRO A 78 23.56 -16.65 -3.64
CA PRO A 78 22.14 -16.96 -3.75
C PRO A 78 21.47 -17.33 -2.41
N GLY A 79 22.16 -18.08 -1.56
CA GLY A 79 21.66 -18.46 -0.23
C GLY A 79 21.41 -17.26 0.69
N LYS A 80 22.34 -16.30 0.79
CA LYS A 80 22.16 -15.09 1.60
C LYS A 80 21.03 -14.19 1.10
N ARG A 81 20.86 -14.12 -0.22
CA ARG A 81 19.75 -13.38 -0.83
C ARG A 81 18.41 -14.04 -0.53
N ALA A 82 18.34 -15.37 -0.66
CA ALA A 82 17.15 -16.13 -0.32
C ALA A 82 16.79 -15.99 1.17
N GLU A 83 17.77 -16.06 2.06
CA GLU A 83 17.59 -15.84 3.49
C GLU A 83 16.98 -14.46 3.77
N PHE A 84 17.56 -13.38 3.23
CA PHE A 84 17.02 -12.03 3.41
C PHE A 84 15.60 -11.89 2.86
N ILE A 85 15.30 -12.51 1.71
CA ILE A 85 13.93 -12.50 1.17
C ILE A 85 12.97 -13.18 2.14
N MET A 86 13.33 -14.36 2.64
CA MET A 86 12.46 -15.18 3.47
C MET A 86 12.27 -14.63 4.89
N SER A 87 13.29 -13.98 5.46
CA SER A 87 13.22 -13.44 6.83
C SER A 87 12.82 -11.97 6.88
N GLU A 88 13.45 -11.11 6.08
CA GLU A 88 13.30 -9.67 6.21
C GLU A 88 12.24 -9.10 5.27
N MET A 89 12.27 -9.49 4.00
CA MET A 89 11.34 -8.96 3.00
C MET A 89 9.94 -9.51 3.24
N LYS A 90 9.81 -10.84 3.40
CA LYS A 90 8.50 -11.49 3.59
C LYS A 90 7.74 -10.88 4.77
N GLN A 91 8.34 -10.82 5.95
CA GLN A 91 7.74 -10.21 7.13
C GLN A 91 7.39 -8.72 6.89
N GLY A 92 8.28 -8.00 6.20
CA GLY A 92 8.02 -6.61 5.81
C GLY A 92 6.78 -6.47 4.93
N MET A 93 6.58 -7.39 3.98
CA MET A 93 5.42 -7.38 3.09
C MET A 93 4.14 -7.79 3.82
N GLU A 94 4.20 -8.74 4.75
CA GLU A 94 3.06 -9.12 5.59
C GLU A 94 2.54 -7.91 6.39
N ASN A 95 3.43 -7.14 7.02
CA ASN A 95 3.06 -5.92 7.72
C ASN A 95 2.47 -4.83 6.79
N ILE A 96 2.96 -4.75 5.55
CA ILE A 96 2.43 -3.82 4.54
C ILE A 96 1.00 -4.21 4.17
N GLN A 97 0.73 -5.51 4.03
CA GLN A 97 -0.62 -6.01 3.76
C GLN A 97 -1.58 -5.68 4.90
N GLU A 98 -1.17 -5.83 6.16
CA GLU A 98 -2.00 -5.45 7.30
C GLU A 98 -2.35 -3.94 7.32
N ILE A 99 -1.40 -3.07 6.94
CA ILE A 99 -1.64 -1.63 6.79
C ILE A 99 -2.69 -1.37 5.69
N GLU A 100 -2.58 -2.10 4.58
CA GLU A 100 -3.49 -2.01 3.44
C GLU A 100 -4.91 -2.45 3.80
N ASP A 101 -5.03 -3.59 4.47
CA ASP A 101 -6.30 -4.21 4.91
C ASP A 101 -7.03 -3.34 5.95
N SER A 102 -6.29 -2.55 6.73
CA SER A 102 -6.85 -1.63 7.73
C SER A 102 -7.50 -0.38 7.12
N ALA A 103 -7.33 -0.16 5.81
CA ALA A 103 -7.86 1.01 5.14
C ALA A 103 -9.40 0.95 5.02
N PRO A 104 -10.11 2.05 5.35
CA PRO A 104 -11.55 2.11 5.23
C PRO A 104 -11.98 2.02 3.76
N MET A 105 -12.95 1.15 3.50
CA MET A 105 -13.60 1.03 2.20
C MET A 105 -14.67 2.11 2.06
N LEU A 106 -14.67 2.80 0.92
CA LEU A 106 -15.63 3.86 0.58
C LEU A 106 -17.09 3.39 0.66
N SER A 107 -17.34 2.12 0.33
CA SER A 107 -18.66 1.48 0.44
C SER A 107 -19.17 1.29 1.86
N GLY A 108 -18.30 1.42 2.89
CA GLY A 108 -18.70 1.38 4.29
C GLY A 108 -19.12 2.73 4.86
N LEU A 109 -19.03 3.81 4.07
CA LEU A 109 -19.36 5.18 4.49
C LEU A 109 -20.77 5.64 4.03
N SER A 110 -21.51 4.76 3.35
CA SER A 110 -22.90 5.00 2.89
C SER A 110 -23.89 5.03 4.04
#